data_AF-A0A5C7XU08-F1
#
_entry.id   AF-A0A5C7XU08-F1
#
_cell.length_a   1.000
_cell.length_b   1.000
_cell.length_c   1.000
_cell.angle_alpha   90.00
_cell.angle_beta   90.00
_cell.angle_gamma   90.00
#
_symmetry.space_group_name_H-M   'P 1'
#
loop_
_entity.id
_entity.type
_entity.pdbx_description
1 polymer ?
#
loop_
_entity_poly.entity_id
_entity_poly.type
_entity_poly.pdbx_seq_one_letter_code
_entity_poly.pdbx_strand_id
1 'polypeptide(L)'
;MDPSLLEWLLTFAGLAAVLGFDLLIIGRRVREPSFREIAGWLTFYLSLAVAFGIWVWSYHGPKYGMQFFAGWLTEYSLSVDNLFVFVIIMNSFNVPKKYRQ
;
A
#
# COMPACT_ATOMS: atom_id res chain seq x y z
N MET A 1 11.68 -24.06 0.48
CA MET A 1 12.06 -24.12 1.90
C MET A 1 11.05 -23.31 2.67
N ASP A 2 10.66 -23.76 3.85
CA ASP A 2 9.72 -23.00 4.67
C ASP A 2 10.42 -21.76 5.22
N PRO A 3 9.73 -20.60 5.24
CA PRO A 3 10.35 -19.37 5.68
C PRO A 3 10.76 -19.46 7.14
N SER A 4 11.99 -19.03 7.43
CA SER A 4 12.54 -19.07 8.78
C SER A 4 11.94 -17.98 9.68
N LEU A 5 12.05 -18.15 10.99
CA LEU A 5 11.59 -17.14 11.96
C LEU A 5 12.29 -15.78 11.75
N LEU A 6 13.53 -15.78 11.28
CA LEU A 6 14.26 -14.55 10.95
C LEU A 6 13.66 -13.81 9.75
N GLU A 7 13.20 -14.52 8.73
CA GLU A 7 12.56 -13.93 7.54
C GLU A 7 11.20 -13.32 7.87
N TRP A 8 10.45 -13.97 8.77
CA TRP A 8 9.22 -13.40 9.33
C TRP A 8 9.50 -12.14 10.13
N LEU A 9 10.49 -12.16 11.04
CA LEU A 9 10.87 -10.98 11.81
C LEU A 9 11.34 -9.84 10.91
N LEU A 10 12.12 -10.12 9.87
CA LEU A 10 12.57 -9.13 8.89
C LEU A 10 11.40 -8.52 8.13
N THR A 11 10.43 -9.34 7.71
CA THR A 11 9.24 -8.86 6.98
C THR A 11 8.36 -7.99 7.87
N PHE A 12 8.10 -8.41 9.11
CA PHE A 12 7.35 -7.62 10.08
C PHE A 12 8.07 -6.33 10.46
N ALA A 13 9.38 -6.37 10.66
CA ALA A 13 10.18 -5.19 10.94
C ALA A 13 10.17 -4.21 9.76
N GLY A 14 10.29 -4.72 8.51
CA GLY A 14 10.17 -3.93 7.30
C GLY A 14 8.80 -3.27 7.17
N LEU A 15 7.71 -4.03 7.39
CA LEU A 15 6.35 -3.50 7.40
C LEU A 15 6.17 -2.41 8.47
N ALA A 16 6.62 -2.66 9.70
CA ALA A 16 6.53 -1.70 10.80
C ALA A 16 7.35 -0.43 10.51
N ALA A 17 8.51 -0.56 9.87
CA ALA A 17 9.32 0.59 9.45
C ALA A 17 8.62 1.43 8.39
N VAL A 18 8.01 0.79 7.38
CA VAL A 18 7.24 1.49 6.32
C VAL A 18 6.03 2.18 6.93
N LEU A 19 5.25 1.50 7.78
CA LEU A 19 4.09 2.11 8.46
C LEU A 19 4.50 3.24 9.40
N GLY A 20 5.58 3.06 10.15
CA GLY A 20 6.13 4.11 11.02
C GLY A 20 6.56 5.34 10.22
N PHE A 21 7.24 5.15 9.08
CA PHE A 21 7.58 6.22 8.16
C PHE A 21 6.33 6.95 7.66
N ASP A 22 5.33 6.21 7.22
CA ASP A 22 4.07 6.75 6.68
C ASP A 22 3.34 7.61 7.72
N LEU A 23 3.16 7.09 8.94
CA LEU A 23 2.46 7.79 10.02
C LEU A 23 3.24 9.00 10.54
N LEU A 24 4.57 8.90 10.68
CA LEU A 24 5.38 9.95 11.29
C LEU A 24 5.72 11.08 10.31
N ILE A 25 5.89 10.78 9.02
CA ILE A 25 6.38 11.75 8.04
C ILE A 25 5.27 12.24 7.13
N ILE A 26 4.47 11.33 6.56
CA ILE A 26 3.42 11.67 5.61
C ILE A 26 2.16 12.14 6.36
N GLY A 27 1.76 11.43 7.42
CA GLY A 27 0.60 11.81 8.25
C GLY A 27 0.70 13.18 8.92
N ARG A 28 1.90 13.76 9.05
CA ARG A 28 2.10 15.11 9.63
C ARG A 28 1.93 16.25 8.63
N ARG A 29 1.81 15.98 7.32
CA ARG A 29 1.66 17.02 6.30
C ARG A 29 0.20 17.38 6.06
N VAL A 30 -0.27 18.44 6.72
CA VAL A 30 -1.60 19.05 6.48
C VAL A 30 -1.53 19.97 5.27
N ARG A 31 -1.33 19.41 4.07
CA ARG A 31 -1.47 20.14 2.80
C ARG A 31 -2.28 19.28 1.84
N GLU A 32 -3.13 19.90 1.02
CA GLU A 32 -3.79 19.21 -0.09
C GLU A 32 -2.70 18.70 -1.06
N PRO A 33 -2.48 17.37 -1.15
CA PRO A 33 -1.42 16.84 -1.99
C PRO A 33 -1.76 17.06 -3.46
N SER A 34 -0.78 17.48 -4.25
CA SER A 34 -0.97 17.62 -5.69
C SER A 34 -1.08 16.23 -6.35
N PHE A 35 -1.79 16.13 -7.48
CA PHE A 35 -1.92 14.86 -8.22
C PHE A 35 -0.56 14.21 -8.54
N ARG A 36 0.46 15.02 -8.84
CA ARG A 36 1.83 14.53 -9.11
C ARG A 36 2.50 13.93 -7.88
N GLU A 37 2.26 14.52 -6.71
CA GLU A 37 2.79 14.01 -5.44
C GLU A 37 2.13 12.69 -5.07
N ILE A 38 0.80 12.59 -5.22
CA ILE A 38 0.04 11.34 -4.98
C ILE A 38 0.52 10.24 -5.93
N ALA A 39 0.63 10.52 -7.22
CA ALA A 39 1.10 9.55 -8.20
C ALA A 39 2.54 9.09 -7.90
N GLY A 40 3.40 9.99 -7.43
CA GLY A 40 4.76 9.66 -7.01
C GLY A 40 4.79 8.70 -5.82
N TRP A 41 4.05 9.01 -4.75
CA TRP A 41 3.94 8.14 -3.58
C TRP A 41 3.32 6.79 -3.91
N LEU A 42 2.24 6.78 -4.69
CA LEU A 42 1.59 5.54 -5.14
C LEU A 42 2.59 4.66 -5.91
N THR A 43 3.29 5.22 -6.89
CA THR A 43 4.27 4.49 -7.70
C THR A 43 5.42 3.95 -6.84
N PHE A 44 5.90 4.75 -5.88
CA PHE A 44 6.94 4.33 -4.94
C PHE A 44 6.50 3.10 -4.13
N TYR A 45 5.33 3.14 -3.50
CA TYR A 45 4.83 2.01 -2.70
C TYR A 45 4.49 0.78 -3.55
N LEU A 46 3.92 0.97 -4.73
CA LEU A 46 3.68 -0.13 -5.67
C LEU A 46 4.99 -0.82 -6.07
N SER A 47 6.03 -0.04 -6.36
CA SER A 47 7.35 -0.56 -6.74
C SER A 47 8.01 -1.33 -5.59
N LEU A 48 7.85 -0.88 -4.34
CA LEU A 48 8.37 -1.56 -3.16
C LEU A 48 7.68 -2.92 -2.95
N ALA A 49 6.36 -2.96 -3.08
CA ALA A 49 5.58 -4.20 -2.97
C ALA A 49 5.96 -5.20 -4.08
N VAL A 50 6.09 -4.74 -5.32
CA VAL A 50 6.51 -5.59 -6.45
C VAL A 50 7.93 -6.11 -6.27
N ALA A 51 8.88 -5.26 -5.85
CA ALA A 51 10.25 -5.67 -5.59
C ALA A 51 10.33 -6.74 -4.49
N PHE A 52 9.55 -6.58 -3.41
CA PHE A 52 9.45 -7.59 -2.36
C PHE A 52 8.84 -8.89 -2.87
N GLY A 53 7.76 -8.82 -3.66
CA GLY A 53 7.14 -10.01 -4.26
C GLY A 53 8.07 -10.78 -5.20
N ILE A 54 8.88 -10.08 -6.01
CA ILE A 54 9.90 -10.69 -6.87
C ILE A 54 10.99 -11.37 -6.03
N TRP A 55 11.40 -10.73 -4.92
CA TRP A 55 12.34 -11.33 -3.98
C TRP A 55 11.77 -12.62 -3.37
N VAL A 56 10.54 -12.60 -2.85
CA VAL A 56 9.86 -13.80 -2.32
C VAL A 56 9.75 -14.89 -3.40
N TRP A 57 9.38 -14.53 -4.63
CA TRP A 57 9.28 -15.48 -5.73
C TRP A 57 10.63 -16.14 -6.04
N SER A 58 11.71 -15.37 -6.03
CA SER A 58 13.05 -15.84 -6.38
C SER A 58 13.66 -16.74 -5.29
N TYR A 59 13.45 -16.43 -4.01
CA TYR A 59 14.06 -17.13 -2.88
C TYR A 59 13.19 -18.27 -2.32
N HIS A 60 11.87 -18.07 -2.25
CA HIS A 60 10.92 -19.05 -1.68
C HIS A 60 10.12 -19.80 -2.75
N GLY A 61 10.28 -19.41 -4.01
CA GLY A 61 9.69 -20.08 -5.17
C GLY A 61 8.29 -19.59 -5.53
N PRO A 62 7.71 -20.14 -6.61
CA PRO A 62 6.47 -19.63 -7.21
C PRO A 62 5.25 -19.77 -6.30
N LYS A 63 5.22 -20.74 -5.38
CA LYS A 63 4.10 -20.93 -4.45
C LYS A 63 3.92 -19.72 -3.53
N TYR A 64 4.98 -19.33 -2.82
CA TYR A 64 4.94 -18.21 -1.88
C TYR A 64 4.88 -16.87 -2.63
N GLY A 65 5.57 -16.74 -3.77
CA GLY A 65 5.45 -15.56 -4.63
C GLY A 65 4.02 -15.31 -5.11
N MET A 66 3.35 -16.35 -5.63
CA MET A 66 1.94 -16.24 -6.05
C MET A 66 1.00 -15.92 -4.89
N GLN A 67 1.21 -16.51 -3.71
CA GLN A 67 0.40 -16.18 -2.52
C GLN A 67 0.56 -14.71 -2.11
N PHE A 68 1.79 -14.19 -2.13
CA PHE A 68 2.05 -12.78 -1.85
C PHE A 68 1.35 -11.86 -2.86
N PHE A 69 1.54 -12.09 -4.17
CA PHE A 69 0.93 -11.24 -5.19
C PHE A 69 -0.60 -11.35 -5.21
N ALA A 70 -1.15 -12.56 -5.01
CA ALA A 70 -2.59 -12.75 -4.90
C ALA A 70 -3.16 -11.98 -3.71
N GLY A 71 -2.57 -12.14 -2.51
CA GLY A 71 -3.00 -11.41 -1.33
C GLY A 71 -2.86 -9.90 -1.49
N TRP A 72 -1.69 -9.42 -1.92
CA TRP A 72 -1.44 -8.00 -2.14
C TRP A 72 -2.41 -7.37 -3.14
N LEU A 73 -2.65 -8.01 -4.29
CA LEU A 73 -3.55 -7.48 -5.31
C LEU A 73 -5.02 -7.50 -4.85
N THR A 74 -5.43 -8.54 -4.12
CA THR A 74 -6.77 -8.62 -3.54
C THR A 74 -7.00 -7.48 -2.53
N GLU A 75 -6.07 -7.27 -1.60
CA GLU A 75 -6.16 -6.18 -0.61
C GLU A 75 -6.11 -4.80 -1.26
N TYR A 76 -5.26 -4.62 -2.27
CA TYR A 76 -5.19 -3.38 -3.04
C TYR A 76 -6.52 -3.10 -3.77
N SER A 77 -7.12 -4.11 -4.39
CA SER A 77 -8.42 -3.98 -5.07
C SER A 77 -9.54 -3.59 -4.10
N LEU A 78 -9.59 -4.21 -2.91
CA LEU A 78 -10.58 -3.88 -1.87
C LEU A 78 -10.42 -2.44 -1.37
N SER A 79 -9.18 -1.96 -1.22
CA SER A 79 -8.90 -0.59 -0.82
C SER A 79 -9.34 0.44 -1.86
N VAL A 80 -9.13 0.15 -3.14
CA VAL A 80 -9.54 1.02 -4.26
C VAL A 80 -11.06 1.03 -4.42
N ASP A 81 -11.73 -0.12 -4.28
CA ASP A 81 -13.20 -0.23 -4.35
C ASP A 81 -13.86 0.66 -3.28
N ASN A 82 -13.36 0.60 -2.04
CA ASN A 82 -13.81 1.46 -0.94
C ASN A 82 -13.65 2.95 -1.27
N LEU A 83 -12.46 3.37 -1.74
CA LEU A 83 -12.20 4.76 -2.11
C LEU A 83 -13.14 5.24 -3.23
N PHE A 84 -13.38 4.40 -4.24
CA PHE A 84 -14.24 4.73 -5.37
C PHE A 84 -15.68 5.01 -4.93
N VAL A 85 -16.24 4.13 -4.08
CA VAL A 85 -17.57 4.33 -3.50
C VAL A 85 -17.64 5.64 -2.72
N PHE A 86 -16.63 5.96 -1.89
CA PHE A 86 -16.60 7.23 -1.15
C PHE A 86 -16.59 8.44 -2.08
N VAL A 87 -15.77 8.43 -3.15
CA VAL A 87 -15.69 9.54 -4.11
C VAL A 87 -17.01 9.76 -4.84
N ILE A 88 -17.71 8.70 -5.24
CA ILE A 88 -19.04 8.80 -5.87
C ILE A 88 -20.04 9.45 -4.92
N ILE A 89 -20.12 8.97 -3.68
CA ILE A 89 -21.05 9.48 -2.67
C ILE A 89 -20.78 10.97 -2.39
N MET A 90 -19.52 11.34 -2.14
CA MET A 90 -19.14 12.74 -1.86
C MET A 90 -19.40 13.68 -3.05
N ASN A 91 -19.28 13.19 -4.28
CA ASN A 91 -19.66 13.93 -5.48
C ASN A 91 -21.18 14.07 -5.62
N SER A 92 -21.94 13.00 -5.36
CA SER A 92 -23.40 13.01 -5.45
C SER A 92 -24.05 14.01 -4.48
N PHE A 93 -23.50 14.13 -3.27
CA PHE A 93 -23.98 15.08 -2.26
C PHE A 93 -23.40 16.50 -2.39
N ASN A 94 -22.62 16.80 -3.45
CA ASN A 94 -21.92 18.09 -3.62
C ASN A 94 -21.17 18.53 -2.36
N VAL A 95 -20.57 17.58 -1.62
CA VAL A 95 -19.84 17.89 -0.38
C VAL A 95 -18.71 18.87 -0.72
N PRO A 96 -18.70 20.09 -0.14
CA PRO A 96 -17.71 21.11 -0.44
C PRO A 96 -16.30 20.53 -0.23
N LYS A 97 -15.38 20.83 -1.16
CA LYS A 97 -14.00 20.28 -1.16
C LYS A 97 -13.28 20.41 0.18
N LYS A 98 -13.63 21.45 0.97
CA LYS A 98 -13.10 21.70 2.32
C LYS A 98 -13.32 20.55 3.33
N TYR A 99 -14.29 19.66 3.08
CA TYR A 99 -14.61 18.52 3.95
C TYR A 99 -14.30 17.16 3.32
N ARG A 100 -13.66 17.14 2.14
CA ARG A 100 -13.33 15.94 1.39
C ARG A 100 -11.90 15.53 1.74
N GLN A 101 -11.72 14.84 2.86
CA GLN A 101 -10.46 14.16 3.20
C GLN A 101 -10.49 12.72 2.71
#